data_AF-A0A3B7MLC2-F1
#
_entry.id   AF-A0A3B7MLC2-F1
#
_cell.length_a   1.000
_cell.length_b   1.000
_cell.length_c   1.000
_cell.angle_alpha   90.00
_cell.angle_beta   90.00
_cell.angle_gamma   90.00
#
_symmetry.space_group_name_H-M   'P 1'
#
loop_
_entity.id
_entity.type
_entity.pdbx_description
1 polymer ?
#
loop_
_entity_poly.entity_id
_entity_poly.type
_entity_poly.pdbx_seq_one_letter_code
_entity_poly.pdbx_strand_id
1 'polypeptide(L)'
;MRKSRLLLPLTISLALASFAQTNPGTGKIEKLSGPIVISKVNVVNVVTGKAEADQTIVIEDGRITAYGPSKKIKPLVNATVIDGTGKYIMPGMTDAHIHFFQSGGLYTRPDGVNLNKVFPYEKDQQWVKDNLYGLMARYLACGITTVIDVGGPMSNYTIRDSVNARLTAPTAFVTGPLVSTYLPPNLDKKDPPIVKVTSAEEARALVKKQVPLKPDFIKIWYIVLPGQKAETTLPIVQAAIEESHANGLKVAVHATQYETAKLAVTAGADILVHSVDDKVLDNDMLQLLKSKQTVYIPTVLVAQNYNRTFTQQFNFTGHDFRYADPFMLGTQMDLQHLDKSQQVFDYKKMRNALRVPDKEDSTILINLKLAQDAGVLVVTGTDAGNIGTHHASSYYDELLVMKQAGLSNAEIIRAATINAAKGFGKDKDYGSIEKGKIADLLLLDKDPLQDITILSQINTIIHRGSLMQAQQLLPVTPEILAQQQLNAYNARNIDAFLEPYSDSVRIYGFPNTPVLQGKEAMRKQYSGMFERTKDLHCQVVNRIVQGDTVIDHESVTWLGSKEPMKAIAIYKIKNGKIAEVYFIQ
;
A
#
# COMPACT_ATOMS: atom_id res chain seq x y z
N MET A 1 51.62 -1.80 61.90
CA MET A 1 50.31 -2.43 62.17
C MET A 1 49.25 -1.79 61.29
N ARG A 2 48.37 -2.64 60.74
CA ARG A 2 47.32 -2.39 59.73
C ARG A 2 46.48 -1.13 59.95
N LYS A 3 46.18 -0.39 58.87
CA LYS A 3 44.83 0.11 58.57
C LYS A 3 44.55 0.04 57.07
N SER A 4 43.37 -0.49 56.79
CA SER A 4 42.72 -0.85 55.53
C SER A 4 42.25 0.36 54.71
N ARG A 5 42.29 0.24 53.38
CA ARG A 5 41.39 0.98 52.47
C ARG A 5 40.81 0.03 51.43
N LEU A 6 39.48 -0.04 51.45
CA LEU A 6 38.58 -0.68 50.51
C LEU A 6 38.76 -0.07 49.11
N LEU A 7 38.84 -0.92 48.08
CA LEU A 7 38.64 -0.55 46.68
C LEU A 7 37.12 -0.53 46.40
N LEU A 8 36.59 0.65 46.03
CA LEU A 8 35.28 0.77 45.39
C LEU A 8 35.44 0.51 43.88
N PRO A 9 34.57 -0.27 43.23
CA PRO A 9 34.53 -0.34 41.78
C PRO A 9 33.83 0.91 41.23
N LEU A 10 34.48 1.57 40.27
CA LEU A 10 33.92 2.69 39.52
C LEU A 10 32.86 2.14 38.56
N THR A 11 31.58 2.26 38.91
CA THR A 11 30.47 2.00 37.99
C THR A 11 30.41 3.11 36.95
N ILE A 12 30.89 2.85 35.73
CA ILE A 12 30.64 3.68 34.56
C ILE A 12 29.20 3.43 34.12
N SER A 13 28.28 4.31 34.53
CA SER A 13 26.95 4.38 33.94
C SER A 13 27.07 4.85 32.49
N LEU A 14 26.92 3.93 31.54
CA LEU A 14 26.68 4.26 30.14
C LEU A 14 25.26 4.85 30.04
N ALA A 15 25.17 6.18 29.92
CA ALA A 15 23.93 6.83 29.55
C ALA A 15 23.61 6.48 28.08
N LEU A 16 22.59 5.66 27.87
CA LEU A 16 21.93 5.47 26.58
C LEU A 16 21.29 6.82 26.20
N ALA A 17 21.99 7.61 25.40
CA ALA A 17 21.39 8.75 24.71
C ALA A 17 20.39 8.19 23.68
N SER A 18 19.11 8.51 23.83
CA SER A 18 18.13 8.28 22.77
C SER A 18 18.50 9.19 21.59
N PHE A 19 19.03 8.59 20.53
CA PHE A 19 19.19 9.28 19.27
C PHE A 19 17.81 9.42 18.64
N ALA A 20 17.26 10.64 18.71
CA ALA A 20 16.17 11.02 17.84
C ALA A 20 16.65 10.86 16.39
N GLN A 21 16.02 9.95 15.65
CA GLN A 21 16.18 9.86 14.20
C GLN A 21 15.86 11.23 13.61
N THR A 22 16.87 11.91 13.09
CA THR A 22 16.69 13.08 12.24
C THR A 22 16.03 12.61 10.96
N ASN A 23 14.73 12.85 10.81
CA ASN A 23 13.95 12.62 9.59
C ASN A 23 14.64 13.29 8.39
N PRO A 24 15.25 12.54 7.45
CA PRO A 24 15.75 13.11 6.21
C PRO A 24 14.58 13.13 5.24
N GLY A 25 13.90 14.28 5.12
CA GLY A 25 12.72 14.45 4.27
C GLY A 25 12.19 15.87 4.20
N THR A 26 13.02 16.88 4.49
CA THR A 26 12.65 18.30 4.48
C THR A 26 12.90 18.96 3.13
N GLY A 27 12.57 18.28 2.02
CA GLY A 27 12.16 19.03 0.84
C GLY A 27 10.93 19.83 1.28
N LYS A 28 11.08 21.10 1.63
CA LYS A 28 9.96 21.93 2.08
C LYS A 28 8.93 21.93 0.96
N ILE A 29 7.86 21.16 1.14
CA ILE A 29 6.66 21.30 0.31
C ILE A 29 6.04 22.62 0.75
N GLU A 30 6.45 23.70 0.10
CA GLU A 30 5.90 25.02 0.35
C GLU A 30 4.55 25.12 -0.33
N LYS A 31 3.52 25.42 0.46
CA LYS A 31 2.21 25.80 -0.07
C LYS A 31 2.42 27.08 -0.87
N LEU A 32 2.22 27.01 -2.19
CA LEU A 32 2.34 28.17 -3.07
C LEU A 32 1.43 29.30 -2.56
N SER A 33 1.98 30.51 -2.51
CA SER A 33 1.20 31.70 -2.17
C SER A 33 0.43 32.19 -3.39
N GLY A 34 -0.91 32.24 -3.28
CA GLY A 34 -1.79 32.73 -4.34
C GLY A 34 -2.37 31.64 -5.24
N PRO A 35 -3.18 32.01 -6.26
CA PRO A 35 -3.85 31.08 -7.14
C PRO A 35 -2.88 30.23 -7.98
N ILE A 36 -3.26 28.98 -8.28
CA ILE A 36 -2.58 28.15 -9.28
C ILE A 36 -3.47 28.06 -10.52
N VAL A 37 -2.87 28.26 -11.70
CA VAL A 37 -3.56 28.14 -12.99
C VAL A 37 -2.86 27.07 -13.81
N ILE A 38 -3.60 26.03 -14.21
CA ILE A 38 -3.11 25.01 -15.13
C ILE A 38 -3.76 25.30 -16.47
N SER A 39 -2.99 25.82 -17.42
CA SER A 39 -3.52 26.32 -18.71
C SER A 39 -3.26 25.36 -19.86
N LYS A 40 -4.13 25.35 -20.88
CA LYS A 40 -3.97 24.60 -22.14
C LYS A 40 -3.77 23.08 -21.97
N VAL A 41 -4.33 22.51 -20.91
CA VAL A 41 -4.19 21.08 -20.59
C VAL A 41 -5.34 20.27 -21.19
N ASN A 42 -5.08 19.00 -21.50
CA ASN A 42 -6.15 18.06 -21.86
C ASN A 42 -6.74 17.46 -20.57
N VAL A 43 -8.01 17.69 -20.29
CA VAL A 43 -8.67 17.16 -19.08
C VAL A 43 -9.26 15.78 -19.36
N VAL A 44 -8.87 14.78 -18.57
CA VAL A 44 -9.51 13.47 -18.56
C VAL A 44 -10.80 13.58 -17.75
N ASN A 45 -11.93 13.72 -18.46
CA ASN A 45 -13.23 13.77 -17.82
C ASN A 45 -13.68 12.35 -17.44
N VAL A 46 -13.53 12.01 -16.16
CA VAL A 46 -13.83 10.68 -15.62
C VAL A 46 -15.33 10.34 -15.61
N VAL A 47 -16.20 11.34 -15.72
CA VAL A 47 -17.65 11.14 -15.83
C VAL A 47 -17.99 10.67 -17.24
N THR A 48 -17.53 11.39 -18.27
CA THR A 48 -17.83 11.07 -19.68
C THR A 48 -16.92 9.98 -20.26
N GLY A 49 -15.76 9.73 -19.63
CA GLY A 49 -14.75 8.80 -20.13
C GLY A 49 -13.98 9.32 -21.34
N LYS A 50 -13.90 10.65 -21.51
CA LYS A 50 -13.27 11.29 -22.68
C LYS A 50 -12.26 12.35 -22.25
N ALA A 51 -11.26 12.60 -23.11
CA ALA A 51 -10.36 13.73 -22.96
C ALA A 51 -10.99 15.00 -23.57
N GLU A 52 -10.89 16.11 -22.85
CA GLU A 52 -11.32 17.44 -23.29
C GLU A 52 -10.09 18.30 -23.52
N ALA A 53 -9.85 18.68 -24.77
CA ALA A 53 -8.66 19.43 -25.15
C ALA A 53 -8.74 20.91 -24.77
N ASP A 54 -7.57 21.52 -24.58
CA ASP A 54 -7.39 22.97 -24.36
C ASP A 54 -8.31 23.55 -23.26
N GLN A 55 -8.17 22.99 -22.06
CA GLN A 55 -8.86 23.46 -20.86
C GLN A 55 -7.91 24.24 -19.96
N THR A 56 -8.49 25.11 -19.14
CA THR A 56 -7.80 25.80 -18.05
C THR A 56 -8.51 25.51 -16.73
N ILE A 57 -7.72 25.19 -15.70
CA ILE A 57 -8.18 24.96 -14.32
C ILE A 57 -7.57 26.03 -13.42
N VAL A 58 -8.39 26.64 -12.57
CA VAL A 58 -7.96 27.61 -11.55
C VAL A 58 -8.20 27.01 -10.18
N ILE A 59 -7.17 27.11 -9.33
CA ILE A 59 -7.17 26.58 -7.97
C ILE A 59 -6.84 27.71 -7.00
N GLU A 60 -7.69 27.87 -5.99
CA GLU A 60 -7.51 28.83 -4.89
C GLU A 60 -7.87 28.13 -3.58
N ASP A 61 -7.07 28.33 -2.53
CA ASP A 61 -7.29 27.76 -1.19
C ASP A 61 -7.59 26.25 -1.18
N GLY A 62 -6.93 25.51 -2.05
CA GLY A 62 -7.07 24.06 -2.15
C GLY A 62 -8.30 23.58 -2.92
N ARG A 63 -9.08 24.47 -3.54
CA ARG A 63 -10.29 24.14 -4.31
C ARG A 63 -10.25 24.67 -5.72
N ILE A 64 -10.94 23.98 -6.62
CA ILE A 64 -11.10 24.39 -8.01
C ILE A 64 -12.12 25.53 -8.07
N THR A 65 -11.71 26.73 -8.46
CA THR A 65 -12.61 27.90 -8.55
C THR A 65 -13.13 28.14 -9.97
N ALA A 66 -12.40 27.68 -10.98
CA ALA A 66 -12.84 27.69 -12.38
C ALA A 66 -12.25 26.51 -13.17
N TYR A 67 -13.04 26.03 -14.14
CA TYR A 67 -12.65 25.01 -15.11
C TYR A 67 -13.45 25.24 -16.40
N GLY A 68 -12.78 25.20 -17.54
CA GLY A 68 -13.41 25.25 -18.86
C GLY A 68 -12.41 25.57 -19.98
N PRO A 69 -12.90 25.77 -21.23
CA PRO A 69 -12.03 26.01 -22.38
C PRO A 69 -11.11 27.20 -22.15
N SER A 70 -9.81 27.07 -22.42
CA SER A 70 -8.79 28.07 -22.06
C SER A 70 -9.14 29.47 -22.56
N LYS A 71 -9.66 29.57 -23.79
CA LYS A 71 -10.10 30.85 -24.40
C LYS A 71 -11.23 31.58 -23.63
N LYS A 72 -11.93 30.89 -22.73
CA LYS A 72 -13.03 31.45 -21.92
C LYS A 72 -12.60 31.81 -20.50
N ILE A 73 -11.43 31.36 -20.04
CA ILE A 73 -10.92 31.65 -18.70
C ILE A 73 -10.03 32.90 -18.78
N LYS A 74 -10.36 33.92 -17.99
CA LYS A 74 -9.58 35.16 -17.94
C LYS A 74 -8.23 34.89 -17.24
N PRO A 75 -7.12 35.48 -17.73
CA PRO A 75 -5.86 35.45 -17.00
C PRO A 75 -6.01 36.00 -15.59
N LEU A 76 -5.38 35.34 -14.62
CA LEU A 76 -5.33 35.79 -13.23
C LEU A 76 -4.00 36.50 -12.96
N VAL A 77 -4.07 37.57 -12.17
CA VAL A 77 -2.90 38.31 -11.71
C VAL A 77 -2.31 37.59 -10.50
N ASN A 78 -0.98 37.57 -10.35
CA ASN A 78 -0.26 36.92 -9.25
C ASN A 78 -0.52 35.42 -9.08
N ALA A 79 -0.87 34.73 -10.17
CA ALA A 79 -1.04 33.28 -10.17
C ALA A 79 0.24 32.55 -10.57
N THR A 80 0.48 31.39 -9.95
CA THR A 80 1.46 30.44 -10.48
C THR A 80 0.85 29.73 -11.68
N VAL A 81 1.43 29.93 -12.88
CA VAL A 81 0.92 29.33 -14.12
C VAL A 81 1.73 28.09 -14.47
N ILE A 82 1.03 26.97 -14.65
CA ILE A 82 1.56 25.70 -15.15
C ILE A 82 1.06 25.55 -16.60
N ASP A 83 1.99 25.50 -17.56
CA ASP A 83 1.66 25.21 -18.96
C ASP A 83 1.44 23.70 -19.14
N GLY A 84 0.19 23.33 -19.41
CA GLY A 84 -0.24 21.96 -19.64
C GLY A 84 -0.28 21.58 -21.12
N THR A 85 0.26 22.39 -22.03
CA THR A 85 0.29 22.09 -23.47
C THR A 85 0.87 20.70 -23.72
N GLY A 86 0.11 19.83 -24.40
CA GLY A 86 0.50 18.46 -24.70
C GLY A 86 0.39 17.47 -23.54
N LYS A 87 0.09 17.93 -22.32
CA LYS A 87 -0.09 17.12 -21.13
C LYS A 87 -1.57 16.81 -20.89
N TYR A 88 -1.81 15.86 -19.99
CA TYR A 88 -3.13 15.43 -19.55
C TYR A 88 -3.28 15.68 -18.06
N ILE A 89 -4.49 15.97 -17.59
CA ILE A 89 -4.79 16.09 -16.16
C ILE A 89 -6.02 15.28 -15.81
N MET A 90 -5.96 14.57 -14.69
CA MET A 90 -7.08 13.80 -14.16
C MET A 90 -7.23 14.03 -12.65
N PRO A 91 -8.39 13.71 -12.06
CA PRO A 91 -8.53 13.67 -10.60
C PRO A 91 -7.53 12.70 -9.97
N GLY A 92 -7.11 12.99 -8.74
CA GLY A 92 -6.34 12.08 -7.90
C GLY A 92 -7.07 10.76 -7.66
N MET A 93 -6.31 9.66 -7.60
CA MET A 93 -6.87 8.32 -7.41
C MET A 93 -7.21 8.06 -5.95
N THR A 94 -8.13 7.11 -5.73
CA THR A 94 -8.55 6.63 -4.42
C THR A 94 -8.24 5.15 -4.28
N ASP A 95 -7.50 4.77 -3.24
CA ASP A 95 -7.45 3.37 -2.78
C ASP A 95 -8.54 3.15 -1.75
N ALA A 96 -9.63 2.52 -2.17
CA ALA A 96 -10.84 2.41 -1.38
C ALA A 96 -10.84 1.27 -0.36
N HIS A 97 -9.74 0.52 -0.25
CA HIS A 97 -9.60 -0.54 0.74
C HIS A 97 -8.15 -0.74 1.14
N ILE A 98 -7.76 -0.25 2.31
CA ILE A 98 -6.44 -0.46 2.91
C ILE A 98 -6.57 -0.76 4.40
N HIS A 99 -5.45 -1.10 5.07
CA HIS A 99 -5.37 -1.29 6.51
C HIS A 99 -4.13 -0.63 7.13
N PHE A 100 -4.31 0.42 7.93
CA PHE A 100 -3.24 1.11 8.67
C PHE A 100 -2.61 0.29 9.78
N PHE A 101 -3.26 -0.79 10.23
CA PHE A 101 -2.71 -1.67 11.27
C PHE A 101 -1.89 -2.83 10.69
N GLN A 102 -1.66 -2.85 9.39
CA GLN A 102 -0.90 -3.91 8.72
C GLN A 102 0.21 -3.29 7.88
N SER A 103 1.33 -3.99 7.69
CA SER A 103 2.53 -3.45 7.03
C SER A 103 2.68 -3.82 5.55
N GLY A 104 1.92 -4.80 5.10
CA GLY A 104 2.12 -5.47 3.81
C GLY A 104 3.24 -6.53 3.83
N GLY A 105 4.00 -6.62 4.93
CA GLY A 105 5.11 -7.55 5.11
C GLY A 105 4.67 -8.97 5.48
N LEU A 106 5.64 -9.89 5.51
CA LEU A 106 5.41 -11.30 5.83
C LEU A 106 4.83 -11.53 7.24
N TYR A 107 5.17 -10.66 8.19
CA TYR A 107 4.89 -10.85 9.63
C TYR A 107 3.57 -10.23 10.09
N THR A 108 2.86 -9.53 9.21
CA THR A 108 1.76 -8.63 9.61
C THR A 108 0.44 -9.34 9.94
N ARG A 109 0.32 -10.62 9.55
CA ARG A 109 -0.88 -11.44 9.77
C ARG A 109 -0.52 -12.75 10.48
N PRO A 110 -0.35 -12.73 11.82
CA PRO A 110 -0.02 -13.93 12.61
C PRO A 110 -1.17 -14.96 12.66
N ASP A 111 -2.35 -14.59 12.19
CA ASP A 111 -3.50 -15.46 11.93
C ASP A 111 -3.43 -16.17 10.57
N GLY A 112 -2.69 -15.62 9.59
CA GLY A 112 -2.42 -16.25 8.30
C GLY A 112 -1.20 -17.19 8.36
N VAL A 113 -0.08 -16.71 8.90
CA VAL A 113 1.09 -17.52 9.23
C VAL A 113 1.70 -17.03 10.55
N ASN A 114 1.73 -17.89 11.57
CA ASN A 114 2.20 -17.48 12.89
C ASN A 114 3.73 -17.50 12.97
N LEU A 115 4.34 -16.33 12.77
CA LEU A 115 5.79 -16.13 12.83
C LEU A 115 6.26 -15.36 14.07
N ASN A 116 5.44 -15.32 15.13
CA ASN A 116 5.73 -14.54 16.35
C ASN A 116 7.04 -14.93 17.06
N LYS A 117 7.54 -16.16 16.86
CA LYS A 117 8.86 -16.59 17.37
C LYS A 117 10.04 -15.99 16.60
N VAL A 118 9.82 -15.60 15.34
CA VAL A 118 10.82 -14.99 14.46
C VAL A 118 10.77 -13.47 14.59
N PHE A 119 9.56 -12.93 14.42
CA PHE A 119 9.29 -11.51 14.42
C PHE A 119 7.96 -11.30 15.15
N PRO A 120 7.97 -10.82 16.40
CA PRO A 120 6.75 -10.63 17.18
C PRO A 120 5.79 -9.66 16.48
N TYR A 121 4.50 -9.97 16.48
CA TYR A 121 3.46 -9.12 15.90
C TYR A 121 3.51 -7.68 16.46
N GLU A 122 3.77 -7.50 17.75
CA GLU A 122 3.89 -6.17 18.36
C GLU A 122 5.02 -5.33 17.75
N LYS A 123 6.08 -5.99 17.27
CA LYS A 123 7.19 -5.32 16.56
C LYS A 123 6.74 -4.85 15.18
N ASP A 124 5.90 -5.60 14.48
CA ASP A 124 5.30 -5.18 13.20
C ASP A 124 4.36 -3.99 13.43
N GLN A 125 3.49 -4.09 14.43
CA GLN A 125 2.56 -3.01 14.80
C GLN A 125 3.30 -1.73 15.18
N GLN A 126 4.40 -1.83 15.94
CA GLN A 126 5.22 -0.66 16.26
C GLN A 126 5.89 -0.09 15.01
N TRP A 127 6.43 -0.95 14.13
CA TRP A 127 7.04 -0.52 12.89
C TRP A 127 6.04 0.27 12.01
N VAL A 128 4.80 -0.20 11.89
CA VAL A 128 3.78 0.51 11.10
C VAL A 128 3.50 1.89 11.67
N LYS A 129 3.41 2.02 13.00
CA LYS A 129 3.24 3.32 13.67
C LYS A 129 4.42 4.26 13.41
N ASP A 130 5.64 3.75 13.54
CA ASP A 130 6.88 4.53 13.34
C ASP A 130 7.05 4.98 11.89
N ASN A 131 6.54 4.20 10.93
CA ASN A 131 6.71 4.43 9.49
C ASN A 131 5.43 4.94 8.78
N LEU A 132 4.34 5.19 9.50
CA LEU A 132 3.03 5.58 8.96
C LEU A 132 3.13 6.69 7.91
N TYR A 133 3.85 7.76 8.20
CA TYR A 133 3.93 8.90 7.28
C TYR A 133 4.78 8.61 6.04
N GLY A 134 5.77 7.70 6.16
CA GLY A 134 6.52 7.20 5.01
C GLY A 134 5.65 6.32 4.09
N LEU A 135 4.76 5.52 4.67
CA LEU A 135 3.75 4.77 3.92
C LEU A 135 2.76 5.70 3.22
N MET A 136 2.27 6.72 3.93
CA MET A 136 1.33 7.70 3.37
C MET A 136 1.95 8.54 2.24
N ALA A 137 3.21 8.94 2.36
CA ALA A 137 3.91 9.65 1.30
C ALA A 137 4.04 8.81 0.01
N ARG A 138 4.11 7.47 0.13
CA ARG A 138 4.11 6.55 -1.02
C ARG A 138 2.80 6.54 -1.78
N TYR A 139 1.67 6.58 -1.08
CA TYR A 139 0.36 6.70 -1.74
C TYR A 139 0.30 7.96 -2.61
N LEU A 140 0.69 9.12 -2.06
CA LEU A 140 0.76 10.35 -2.85
C LEU A 140 1.75 10.26 -4.01
N ALA A 141 2.93 9.64 -3.83
CA ALA A 141 3.92 9.45 -4.89
C ALA A 141 3.39 8.56 -6.03
N CYS A 142 2.45 7.66 -5.74
CA CYS A 142 1.71 6.86 -6.73
C CYS A 142 0.44 7.58 -7.26
N GLY A 143 0.23 8.86 -6.94
CA GLY A 143 -0.95 9.63 -7.35
C GLY A 143 -2.25 9.27 -6.64
N ILE A 144 -2.18 8.52 -5.54
CA ILE A 144 -3.32 8.19 -4.69
C ILE A 144 -3.47 9.30 -3.66
N THR A 145 -4.41 10.20 -3.88
CA THR A 145 -4.66 11.38 -3.03
C THR A 145 -5.66 11.11 -1.92
N THR A 146 -6.39 10.00 -2.00
CA THR A 146 -7.37 9.58 -1.01
C THR A 146 -7.18 8.09 -0.70
N VAL A 147 -7.25 7.74 0.57
CA VAL A 147 -7.25 6.34 1.03
C VAL A 147 -8.43 6.09 1.94
N ILE A 148 -8.97 4.89 1.89
CA ILE A 148 -10.05 4.45 2.77
C ILE A 148 -9.60 3.20 3.51
N ASP A 149 -9.37 3.37 4.81
CA ASP A 149 -9.12 2.24 5.70
C ASP A 149 -10.45 1.60 6.06
N VAL A 150 -10.61 0.32 5.72
CA VAL A 150 -11.86 -0.42 5.93
C VAL A 150 -11.68 -1.50 6.99
N GLY A 151 -10.90 -1.20 8.01
CA GLY A 151 -10.77 -2.03 9.19
C GLY A 151 -9.51 -1.74 9.97
N GLY A 152 -9.65 -1.52 11.27
CA GLY A 152 -8.49 -1.38 12.16
C GLY A 152 -8.89 -1.08 13.60
N PRO A 153 -7.93 -0.87 14.50
CA PRO A 153 -8.18 -0.62 15.93
C PRO A 153 -8.91 0.71 16.20
N MET A 154 -9.29 0.97 17.46
CA MET A 154 -9.87 2.29 17.83
C MET A 154 -8.89 3.45 17.59
N SER A 155 -7.59 3.17 17.63
CA SER A 155 -6.55 4.14 17.29
C SER A 155 -6.62 4.65 15.83
N ASN A 156 -7.34 3.98 14.92
CA ASN A 156 -7.52 4.44 13.54
C ASN A 156 -8.14 5.84 13.45
N TYR A 157 -9.04 6.22 14.37
CA TYR A 157 -9.64 7.56 14.36
C TYR A 157 -8.62 8.65 14.64
N THR A 158 -7.69 8.41 15.56
CA THR A 158 -6.57 9.34 15.84
C THR A 158 -5.56 9.34 14.68
N ILE A 159 -5.30 8.17 14.08
CA ILE A 159 -4.47 8.06 12.88
C ILE A 159 -5.06 8.90 11.74
N ARG A 160 -6.36 8.76 11.44
CA ARG A 160 -7.07 9.57 10.44
C ARG A 160 -6.81 11.06 10.65
N ASP A 161 -7.07 11.55 11.86
CA ASP A 161 -6.95 12.97 12.16
C ASP A 161 -5.50 13.46 12.00
N SER A 162 -4.52 12.64 12.41
CA SER A 162 -3.10 12.95 12.26
C SER A 162 -2.61 12.94 10.80
N VAL A 163 -3.11 11.99 9.99
CA VAL A 163 -2.81 11.87 8.55
C VAL A 163 -3.41 13.04 7.79
N ASN A 164 -4.69 13.35 8.05
CA ASN A 164 -5.39 14.47 7.41
C ASN A 164 -4.79 15.84 7.77
N ALA A 165 -4.14 15.99 8.93
CA ALA A 165 -3.44 17.20 9.30
C ALA A 165 -2.13 17.43 8.52
N ARG A 166 -1.60 16.40 7.82
CA ARG A 166 -0.34 16.51 7.07
C ARG A 166 -0.57 16.61 5.59
N LEU A 167 0.03 17.62 4.97
CA LEU A 167 -0.05 17.84 3.54
C LEU A 167 0.65 16.74 2.71
N THR A 168 1.68 16.10 3.27
CA THR A 168 2.45 15.03 2.61
C THR A 168 1.84 13.63 2.82
N ALA A 169 0.55 13.58 3.13
CA ALA A 169 -0.21 12.36 3.30
C ALA A 169 -1.56 12.52 2.56
N PRO A 170 -2.12 11.43 2.01
CA PRO A 170 -3.42 11.48 1.34
C PRO A 170 -4.52 11.80 2.35
N THR A 171 -5.66 12.23 1.84
CA THR A 171 -6.87 12.31 2.66
C THR A 171 -7.29 10.90 3.06
N ALA A 172 -7.41 10.63 4.35
CA ALA A 172 -7.85 9.36 4.90
C ALA A 172 -9.31 9.45 5.38
N PHE A 173 -10.07 8.42 5.05
CA PHE A 173 -11.34 8.08 5.71
C PHE A 173 -11.20 6.71 6.35
N VAL A 174 -11.80 6.53 7.53
CA VAL A 174 -11.59 5.30 8.29
C VAL A 174 -12.89 4.75 8.85
N THR A 175 -12.93 3.42 8.98
CA THR A 175 -13.80 2.78 9.96
C THR A 175 -13.14 2.80 11.33
N GLY A 176 -13.46 1.85 12.19
CA GLY A 176 -12.61 1.46 13.30
C GLY A 176 -12.66 -0.06 13.43
N PRO A 177 -12.78 -0.60 14.66
CA PRO A 177 -12.80 -2.05 14.84
C PRO A 177 -13.97 -2.69 14.12
N LEU A 178 -13.67 -3.78 13.42
CA LEU A 178 -14.67 -4.56 12.68
C LEU A 178 -15.59 -5.26 13.67
N VAL A 179 -16.90 -5.15 13.46
CA VAL A 179 -17.89 -6.02 14.10
C VAL A 179 -17.77 -7.40 13.45
N SER A 180 -17.49 -8.46 14.21
CA SER A 180 -17.28 -9.78 13.60
C SER A 180 -18.04 -10.91 14.28
N THR A 181 -18.42 -11.91 13.47
CA THR A 181 -18.95 -13.20 13.91
C THR A 181 -17.84 -14.19 14.29
N TYR A 182 -16.58 -13.85 13.98
CA TYR A 182 -15.40 -14.67 14.20
C TYR A 182 -14.28 -13.85 14.84
N LEU A 183 -13.40 -14.50 15.61
CA LEU A 183 -12.18 -13.88 16.10
C LEU A 183 -11.00 -14.71 15.59
N PRO A 184 -10.14 -14.17 14.72
CA PRO A 184 -8.91 -14.84 14.35
C PRO A 184 -7.97 -14.93 15.56
N PRO A 185 -7.14 -15.98 15.62
CA PRO A 185 -6.16 -16.12 16.69
C PRO A 185 -5.04 -15.08 16.55
N ASN A 186 -4.27 -14.88 17.62
CA ASN A 186 -2.96 -14.19 17.61
C ASN A 186 -2.92 -12.69 17.24
N LEU A 187 -4.05 -12.02 17.07
CA LEU A 187 -4.10 -10.56 16.92
C LEU A 187 -4.02 -9.82 18.28
N ASP A 188 -3.84 -8.49 18.23
CA ASP A 188 -3.83 -7.63 19.41
C ASP A 188 -5.12 -7.82 20.22
N LYS A 189 -4.98 -7.98 21.54
CA LYS A 189 -6.09 -8.14 22.48
C LYS A 189 -6.41 -6.86 23.25
N LYS A 190 -5.50 -5.87 23.25
CA LYS A 190 -5.63 -4.60 23.98
C LYS A 190 -6.40 -3.57 23.15
N ASP A 191 -6.00 -3.39 21.90
CA ASP A 191 -6.70 -2.54 20.93
C ASP A 191 -6.98 -3.37 19.66
N PRO A 192 -7.93 -4.34 19.74
CA PRO A 192 -8.15 -5.30 18.67
C PRO A 192 -8.72 -4.60 17.42
N PRO A 193 -8.15 -4.87 16.22
CA PRO A 193 -8.75 -4.40 14.97
C PRO A 193 -10.07 -5.09 14.67
N ILE A 194 -10.30 -6.29 15.22
CA ILE A 194 -11.47 -7.13 14.97
C ILE A 194 -12.06 -7.52 16.31
N VAL A 195 -13.34 -7.21 16.52
CA VAL A 195 -14.05 -7.51 17.77
C VAL A 195 -15.16 -8.51 17.48
N LYS A 196 -15.01 -9.71 18.02
CA LYS A 196 -16.06 -10.73 17.96
C LYS A 196 -17.21 -10.35 18.88
N VAL A 197 -18.41 -10.42 18.34
CA VAL A 197 -19.68 -10.29 19.04
C VAL A 197 -20.50 -11.57 18.85
N THR A 198 -21.40 -11.85 19.79
CA THR A 198 -22.18 -13.10 19.84
C THR A 198 -23.68 -12.87 19.81
N SER A 199 -24.13 -11.61 19.92
CA SER A 199 -25.55 -11.25 19.84
C SER A 199 -25.77 -9.94 19.07
N ALA A 200 -27.04 -9.68 18.71
CA ALA A 200 -27.47 -8.43 18.11
C ALA A 200 -27.20 -7.23 19.04
N GLU A 201 -27.41 -7.38 20.33
CA GLU A 201 -27.19 -6.35 21.34
C GLU A 201 -25.71 -5.97 21.44
N GLU A 202 -24.81 -6.96 21.44
CA GLU A 202 -23.36 -6.73 21.43
C GLU A 202 -22.92 -6.01 20.14
N ALA A 203 -23.50 -6.39 18.99
CA ALA A 203 -23.23 -5.73 17.72
C ALA A 203 -23.63 -4.24 17.76
N ARG A 204 -24.85 -3.92 18.24
CA ARG A 204 -25.28 -2.52 18.41
C ARG A 204 -24.41 -1.77 19.41
N ALA A 205 -24.07 -2.41 20.53
CA ALA A 205 -23.23 -1.80 21.56
C ALA A 205 -21.85 -1.42 21.01
N LEU A 206 -21.25 -2.28 20.19
CA LEU A 206 -19.97 -2.00 19.54
C LEU A 206 -20.06 -0.84 18.54
N VAL A 207 -21.13 -0.76 17.74
CA VAL A 207 -21.35 0.40 16.85
C VAL A 207 -21.52 1.68 17.67
N LYS A 208 -22.38 1.68 18.69
CA LYS A 208 -22.60 2.84 19.59
C LYS A 208 -21.31 3.29 20.27
N LYS A 209 -20.42 2.37 20.62
CA LYS A 209 -19.11 2.70 21.20
C LYS A 209 -18.22 3.48 20.22
N GLN A 210 -18.36 3.25 18.92
CA GLN A 210 -17.57 3.91 17.88
C GLN A 210 -18.13 5.30 17.53
N VAL A 211 -19.46 5.50 17.57
CA VAL A 211 -20.13 6.76 17.15
C VAL A 211 -19.50 8.05 17.74
N PRO A 212 -19.16 8.14 19.05
CA PRO A 212 -18.54 9.35 19.60
C PRO A 212 -17.19 9.73 18.98
N LEU A 213 -16.49 8.76 18.37
CA LEU A 213 -15.20 8.95 17.69
C LEU A 213 -15.38 9.41 16.23
N LYS A 214 -16.62 9.60 15.79
CA LYS A 214 -17.03 10.07 14.46
C LYS A 214 -16.45 9.17 13.34
N PRO A 215 -16.77 7.88 13.31
CA PRO A 215 -16.40 7.02 12.19
C PRO A 215 -16.90 7.59 10.86
N ASP A 216 -16.14 7.39 9.79
CA ASP A 216 -16.64 7.72 8.45
C ASP A 216 -17.62 6.64 7.96
N PHE A 217 -17.33 5.37 8.30
CA PHE A 217 -18.14 4.20 7.96
C PHE A 217 -18.02 3.14 9.07
N ILE A 218 -18.86 2.09 9.02
CA ILE A 218 -18.74 0.91 9.88
C ILE A 218 -18.38 -0.31 9.03
N LYS A 219 -17.56 -1.21 9.58
CA LYS A 219 -17.19 -2.47 8.94
C LYS A 219 -17.72 -3.67 9.71
N ILE A 220 -18.27 -4.62 8.97
CA ILE A 220 -18.63 -5.96 9.46
C ILE A 220 -17.75 -7.00 8.79
N TRP A 221 -17.12 -7.87 9.59
CA TRP A 221 -16.44 -9.06 9.09
C TRP A 221 -17.32 -10.29 9.29
N TYR A 222 -18.09 -10.61 8.25
CA TYR A 222 -19.11 -11.65 8.30
C TYR A 222 -18.52 -12.99 7.82
N ILE A 223 -17.99 -13.75 8.79
CA ILE A 223 -17.41 -15.08 8.55
C ILE A 223 -18.41 -16.15 9.00
N VAL A 224 -18.65 -17.12 8.13
CA VAL A 224 -19.44 -18.32 8.41
C VAL A 224 -18.51 -19.50 8.48
N LEU A 225 -18.47 -20.18 9.64
CA LEU A 225 -17.57 -21.31 9.86
C LEU A 225 -18.04 -22.55 9.06
N PRO A 226 -17.12 -23.46 8.67
CA PRO A 226 -17.52 -24.71 8.03
C PRO A 226 -18.59 -25.47 8.83
N GLY A 227 -19.66 -25.87 8.16
CA GLY A 227 -20.81 -26.57 8.77
C GLY A 227 -21.85 -25.66 9.45
N GLN A 228 -21.59 -24.35 9.54
CA GLN A 228 -22.55 -23.36 10.00
C GLN A 228 -23.39 -22.82 8.84
N LYS A 229 -24.68 -22.56 9.08
CA LYS A 229 -25.53 -21.82 8.14
C LYS A 229 -25.38 -20.32 8.35
N ALA A 230 -25.21 -19.55 7.28
CA ALA A 230 -25.01 -18.11 7.37
C ALA A 230 -26.12 -17.41 8.17
N GLU A 231 -27.38 -17.81 7.95
CA GLU A 231 -28.58 -17.28 8.61
C GLU A 231 -28.52 -17.31 10.14
N THR A 232 -27.75 -18.23 10.73
CA THR A 232 -27.61 -18.34 12.20
C THR A 232 -26.96 -17.11 12.83
N THR A 233 -26.09 -16.42 12.10
CA THR A 233 -25.39 -15.21 12.56
C THR A 233 -25.85 -13.94 11.86
N LEU A 234 -26.78 -14.05 10.89
CA LEU A 234 -27.36 -12.90 10.21
C LEU A 234 -27.98 -11.84 11.15
N PRO A 235 -28.65 -12.19 12.27
CA PRO A 235 -29.18 -11.19 13.21
C PRO A 235 -28.12 -10.25 13.78
N ILE A 236 -26.88 -10.72 13.95
CA ILE A 236 -25.74 -9.89 14.40
C ILE A 236 -25.42 -8.83 13.33
N VAL A 237 -25.35 -9.27 12.06
CA VAL A 237 -25.04 -8.41 10.91
C VAL A 237 -26.14 -7.37 10.70
N GLN A 238 -27.41 -7.78 10.72
CA GLN A 238 -28.56 -6.89 10.61
C GLN A 238 -28.57 -5.83 11.70
N ALA A 239 -28.33 -6.22 12.96
CA ALA A 239 -28.34 -5.28 14.07
C ALA A 239 -27.22 -4.22 13.97
N ALA A 240 -26.03 -4.61 13.50
CA ALA A 240 -24.95 -3.67 13.22
C ALA A 240 -25.29 -2.72 12.06
N ILE A 241 -25.91 -3.23 10.98
CA ILE A 241 -26.36 -2.41 9.84
C ILE A 241 -27.39 -1.37 10.29
N GLU A 242 -28.45 -1.82 10.95
CA GLU A 242 -29.53 -0.96 11.41
C GLU A 242 -29.03 0.13 12.37
N GLU A 243 -28.16 -0.22 13.33
CA GLU A 243 -27.58 0.77 14.25
C GLU A 243 -26.67 1.77 13.53
N SER A 244 -25.92 1.32 12.52
CA SER A 244 -25.07 2.21 11.72
C SER A 244 -25.92 3.20 10.90
N HIS A 245 -26.96 2.70 10.23
CA HIS A 245 -27.89 3.53 9.45
C HIS A 245 -28.66 4.52 10.32
N ALA A 246 -29.06 4.12 11.55
CA ALA A 246 -29.69 5.02 12.51
C ALA A 246 -28.79 6.21 12.91
N ASN A 247 -27.47 6.06 12.76
CA ASN A 247 -26.48 7.11 12.98
C ASN A 247 -25.97 7.75 11.67
N GLY A 248 -26.60 7.46 10.53
CA GLY A 248 -26.24 8.04 9.22
C GLY A 248 -24.94 7.51 8.62
N LEU A 249 -24.47 6.34 9.06
CA LEU A 249 -23.20 5.74 8.62
C LEU A 249 -23.46 4.63 7.61
N LYS A 250 -22.70 4.62 6.50
CA LYS A 250 -22.69 3.48 5.57
C LYS A 250 -21.95 2.29 6.18
N VAL A 251 -22.28 1.09 5.70
CA VAL A 251 -21.70 -0.17 6.19
C VAL A 251 -21.03 -0.95 5.08
N ALA A 252 -19.74 -1.24 5.29
CA ALA A 252 -18.98 -2.18 4.50
C ALA A 252 -19.03 -3.57 5.11
N VAL A 253 -19.22 -4.61 4.30
CA VAL A 253 -19.29 -6.00 4.76
C VAL A 253 -18.31 -6.85 3.96
N HIS A 254 -17.45 -7.58 4.68
CA HIS A 254 -16.70 -8.70 4.10
C HIS A 254 -17.60 -9.92 4.12
N ALA A 255 -17.84 -10.50 2.94
CA ALA A 255 -18.59 -11.73 2.74
C ALA A 255 -18.16 -12.38 1.42
N THR A 256 -17.18 -13.29 1.46
CA THR A 256 -16.57 -13.88 0.25
C THR A 256 -17.32 -15.11 -0.28
N GLN A 257 -18.33 -15.58 0.44
CA GLN A 257 -19.20 -16.68 -0.02
C GLN A 257 -20.49 -16.10 -0.60
N TYR A 258 -20.96 -16.65 -1.73
CA TYR A 258 -22.11 -16.15 -2.45
C TYR A 258 -23.36 -16.00 -1.57
N GLU A 259 -23.71 -17.02 -0.79
CA GLU A 259 -24.90 -16.97 0.09
C GLU A 259 -24.75 -15.92 1.20
N THR A 260 -23.57 -15.84 1.81
CA THR A 260 -23.25 -14.85 2.85
C THR A 260 -23.33 -13.42 2.29
N ALA A 261 -22.80 -13.20 1.08
CA ALA A 261 -22.87 -11.91 0.39
C ALA A 261 -24.30 -11.52 0.04
N LYS A 262 -25.09 -12.46 -0.50
CA LYS A 262 -26.50 -12.25 -0.83
C LYS A 262 -27.32 -11.85 0.40
N LEU A 263 -27.10 -12.52 1.54
CA LEU A 263 -27.74 -12.18 2.80
C LEU A 263 -27.32 -10.79 3.31
N ALA A 264 -26.02 -10.47 3.27
CA ALA A 264 -25.52 -9.16 3.69
C ALA A 264 -26.09 -8.01 2.86
N VAL A 265 -26.11 -8.15 1.53
CA VAL A 265 -26.68 -7.14 0.62
C VAL A 265 -28.19 -7.01 0.82
N THR A 266 -28.90 -8.13 1.00
CA THR A 266 -30.34 -8.12 1.31
C THR A 266 -30.62 -7.37 2.62
N ALA A 267 -29.77 -7.57 3.62
CA ALA A 267 -29.84 -6.92 4.93
C ALA A 267 -29.47 -5.42 4.92
N GLY A 268 -28.98 -4.88 3.80
CA GLY A 268 -28.69 -3.45 3.65
C GLY A 268 -27.22 -3.08 3.67
N ALA A 269 -26.30 -4.00 3.34
CA ALA A 269 -24.90 -3.63 3.14
C ALA A 269 -24.76 -2.61 1.99
N ASP A 270 -24.17 -1.45 2.31
CA ASP A 270 -23.91 -0.39 1.34
C ASP A 270 -22.69 -0.72 0.45
N ILE A 271 -21.70 -1.41 1.02
CA ILE A 271 -20.45 -1.75 0.35
C ILE A 271 -20.16 -3.24 0.59
N LEU A 272 -20.04 -4.01 -0.49
CA LEU A 272 -19.53 -5.37 -0.44
C LEU A 272 -18.02 -5.32 -0.77
N VAL A 273 -17.19 -5.70 0.21
CA VAL A 273 -15.75 -5.82 -0.03
C VAL A 273 -15.35 -7.25 -0.31
N HIS A 274 -14.30 -7.35 -1.11
CA HIS A 274 -13.81 -8.54 -1.77
C HIS A 274 -14.89 -9.16 -2.67
N SER A 275 -14.46 -9.70 -3.80
CA SER A 275 -15.37 -10.52 -4.59
C SER A 275 -15.76 -11.77 -3.82
N VAL A 276 -16.97 -12.28 -4.11
CA VAL A 276 -17.24 -13.69 -3.84
C VAL A 276 -16.31 -14.56 -4.67
N ASP A 277 -15.79 -15.64 -4.08
CA ASP A 277 -14.78 -16.49 -4.70
C ASP A 277 -15.25 -17.94 -4.91
N ASP A 278 -16.36 -18.33 -4.28
CA ASP A 278 -16.94 -19.67 -4.34
C ASP A 278 -17.92 -19.89 -5.50
N LYS A 279 -18.47 -18.82 -6.08
CA LYS A 279 -19.45 -18.89 -7.19
C LYS A 279 -19.34 -17.70 -8.14
N VAL A 280 -19.64 -17.95 -9.42
CA VAL A 280 -19.88 -16.87 -10.40
C VAL A 280 -21.18 -16.12 -10.06
N LEU A 281 -21.16 -14.80 -10.15
CA LEU A 281 -22.33 -13.94 -9.95
C LEU A 281 -23.37 -14.19 -11.05
N ASP A 282 -24.54 -14.68 -10.67
CA ASP A 282 -25.69 -14.81 -11.56
C ASP A 282 -26.48 -13.50 -11.67
N ASN A 283 -27.44 -13.47 -12.60
CA ASN A 283 -28.27 -12.29 -12.86
C ASN A 283 -29.01 -11.82 -11.60
N ASP A 284 -29.48 -12.73 -10.75
CA ASP A 284 -30.21 -12.38 -9.53
C ASP A 284 -29.32 -11.61 -8.56
N MET A 285 -28.08 -12.06 -8.34
CA MET A 285 -27.13 -11.34 -7.50
C MET A 285 -26.73 -9.99 -8.11
N LEU A 286 -26.52 -9.92 -9.43
CA LEU A 286 -26.20 -8.66 -10.11
C LEU A 286 -27.35 -7.65 -10.00
N GLN A 287 -28.60 -8.08 -10.19
CA GLN A 287 -29.76 -7.22 -10.01
C GLN A 287 -29.95 -6.82 -8.55
N LEU A 288 -29.65 -7.71 -7.60
CA LEU A 288 -29.68 -7.38 -6.18
C LEU A 288 -28.68 -6.26 -5.86
N LEU A 289 -27.41 -6.40 -6.27
CA LEU A 289 -26.38 -5.38 -6.08
C LEU A 289 -26.78 -4.02 -6.67
N LYS A 290 -27.33 -4.01 -7.89
CA LYS A 290 -27.80 -2.78 -8.54
C LYS A 290 -28.99 -2.15 -7.83
N SER A 291 -30.01 -2.94 -7.51
CA SER A 291 -31.25 -2.44 -6.89
C SER A 291 -31.01 -1.87 -5.49
N LYS A 292 -30.02 -2.43 -4.78
CA LYS A 292 -29.55 -1.93 -3.48
C LYS A 292 -28.50 -0.82 -3.60
N GLN A 293 -28.07 -0.49 -4.82
CA GLN A 293 -26.99 0.46 -5.09
C GLN A 293 -25.70 0.12 -4.32
N THR A 294 -25.46 -1.17 -4.10
CA THR A 294 -24.29 -1.66 -3.35
C THR A 294 -23.02 -1.40 -4.14
N VAL A 295 -22.04 -0.79 -3.46
CA VAL A 295 -20.68 -0.60 -3.97
C VAL A 295 -19.96 -1.94 -3.96
N TYR A 296 -19.22 -2.25 -5.02
CA TYR A 296 -18.49 -3.50 -5.13
C TYR A 296 -16.99 -3.23 -5.24
N ILE A 297 -16.21 -3.72 -4.26
CA ILE A 297 -14.75 -3.59 -4.21
C ILE A 297 -14.14 -4.99 -4.31
N PRO A 298 -13.54 -5.38 -5.45
CA PRO A 298 -13.18 -6.78 -5.71
C PRO A 298 -11.93 -7.28 -4.98
N THR A 299 -10.94 -6.39 -4.73
CA THR A 299 -9.62 -6.70 -4.15
C THR A 299 -9.00 -7.96 -4.76
N VAL A 300 -8.77 -7.94 -6.07
CA VAL A 300 -8.54 -9.15 -6.86
C VAL A 300 -7.25 -9.88 -6.47
N LEU A 301 -6.22 -9.12 -6.10
CA LEU A 301 -4.87 -9.63 -5.94
C LEU A 301 -4.56 -10.29 -4.59
N VAL A 302 -5.39 -10.10 -3.56
CA VAL A 302 -5.04 -10.47 -2.17
C VAL A 302 -4.69 -11.96 -2.07
N ALA A 303 -5.60 -12.85 -2.47
CA ALA A 303 -5.37 -14.30 -2.42
C ALA A 303 -4.17 -14.74 -3.26
N GLN A 304 -3.95 -14.09 -4.40
CA GLN A 304 -2.80 -14.36 -5.25
C GLN A 304 -1.48 -13.95 -4.57
N ASN A 305 -1.43 -12.80 -3.91
CA ASN A 305 -0.24 -12.32 -3.20
C ASN A 305 0.12 -13.19 -2.00
N TYR A 306 -0.88 -13.69 -1.25
CA TYR A 306 -0.65 -14.74 -0.25
C TYR A 306 -0.01 -15.98 -0.86
N ASN A 307 -0.57 -16.49 -1.96
CA ASN A 307 -0.04 -17.68 -2.64
C ASN A 307 1.38 -17.46 -3.18
N ARG A 308 1.65 -16.32 -3.82
CA ARG A 308 2.98 -15.93 -4.31
C ARG A 308 4.00 -15.88 -3.18
N THR A 309 3.62 -15.30 -2.04
CA THR A 309 4.47 -15.24 -0.84
C THR A 309 4.74 -16.64 -0.29
N PHE A 310 3.71 -17.45 -0.08
CA PHE A 310 3.87 -18.77 0.53
C PHE A 310 4.52 -19.81 -0.38
N THR A 311 4.49 -19.60 -1.69
CA THR A 311 5.20 -20.43 -2.67
C THR A 311 6.56 -19.86 -3.09
N GLN A 312 6.88 -18.64 -2.63
CA GLN A 312 8.08 -17.86 -3.00
C GLN A 312 8.19 -17.65 -4.52
N GLN A 313 7.06 -17.38 -5.16
CA GLN A 313 6.95 -17.10 -6.61
C GLN A 313 6.50 -15.65 -6.80
N PHE A 314 7.47 -14.75 -6.92
CA PHE A 314 7.21 -13.31 -7.04
C PHE A 314 7.26 -12.84 -8.49
N ASN A 315 6.54 -11.76 -8.78
CA ASN A 315 6.52 -11.05 -10.04
C ASN A 315 6.87 -9.56 -9.87
N PHE A 316 7.74 -9.23 -8.89
CA PHE A 316 8.11 -7.85 -8.59
C PHE A 316 8.63 -7.11 -9.82
N THR A 317 8.11 -5.92 -10.01
CA THR A 317 8.46 -5.01 -11.10
C THR A 317 9.30 -3.86 -10.59
N GLY A 318 9.85 -3.04 -11.50
CA GLY A 318 10.52 -1.79 -11.11
C GLY A 318 9.61 -0.82 -10.35
N HIS A 319 8.28 -0.93 -10.51
CA HIS A 319 7.32 -0.14 -9.75
C HIS A 319 7.33 -0.53 -8.26
N ASP A 320 7.36 -1.83 -7.95
CA ASP A 320 7.43 -2.33 -6.57
C ASP A 320 8.70 -1.87 -5.86
N PHE A 321 9.86 -2.06 -6.49
CA PHE A 321 11.13 -1.64 -5.89
C PHE A 321 11.22 -0.13 -5.67
N ARG A 322 10.48 0.66 -6.45
CA ARG A 322 10.45 2.13 -6.33
C ARG A 322 9.49 2.60 -5.24
N TYR A 323 8.29 2.04 -5.18
CA TYR A 323 7.19 2.62 -4.39
C TYR A 323 6.78 1.80 -3.17
N ALA A 324 7.08 0.50 -3.11
CA ALA A 324 6.87 -0.26 -1.89
C ALA A 324 7.80 0.24 -0.77
N ASP A 325 7.46 -0.07 0.47
CA ASP A 325 8.45 0.05 1.53
C ASP A 325 9.53 -1.03 1.31
N PRO A 326 10.82 -0.66 1.19
CA PRO A 326 11.87 -1.62 0.87
C PRO A 326 12.12 -2.62 2.00
N PHE A 327 11.90 -2.26 3.28
CA PHE A 327 12.05 -3.24 4.34
C PHE A 327 10.94 -4.30 4.24
N MET A 328 9.68 -3.87 4.14
CA MET A 328 8.54 -4.79 4.08
C MET A 328 8.51 -5.62 2.80
N LEU A 329 8.88 -5.06 1.65
CA LEU A 329 9.07 -5.81 0.40
C LEU A 329 10.14 -6.91 0.56
N GLY A 330 11.23 -6.60 1.26
CA GLY A 330 12.30 -7.57 1.54
C GLY A 330 11.81 -8.78 2.32
N THR A 331 10.97 -8.56 3.35
CA THR A 331 10.47 -9.65 4.22
C THR A 331 9.73 -10.76 3.47
N GLN A 332 9.16 -10.47 2.30
CA GLN A 332 8.45 -11.45 1.48
C GLN A 332 9.35 -12.63 1.09
N MET A 333 10.64 -12.38 0.91
CA MET A 333 11.61 -13.39 0.48
C MET A 333 12.23 -14.18 1.64
N ASP A 334 11.86 -13.91 2.89
CA ASP A 334 12.50 -14.52 4.06
C ASP A 334 12.02 -15.96 4.33
N LEU A 335 10.78 -16.27 3.93
CA LEU A 335 10.02 -17.44 4.42
C LEU A 335 10.74 -18.78 4.23
N GLN A 336 11.40 -18.99 3.09
CA GLN A 336 12.13 -20.23 2.80
C GLN A 336 13.51 -20.32 3.48
N HIS A 337 14.00 -19.21 4.01
CA HIS A 337 15.32 -19.06 4.65
C HIS A 337 15.23 -18.96 6.17
N LEU A 338 14.02 -18.98 6.74
CA LEU A 338 13.81 -19.00 8.18
C LEU A 338 14.49 -20.22 8.81
N ASP A 339 15.09 -20.02 9.98
CA ASP A 339 15.81 -21.07 10.69
C ASP A 339 14.85 -22.21 11.08
N LYS A 340 15.14 -23.40 10.54
CA LYS A 340 14.38 -24.63 10.80
C LYS A 340 14.39 -25.02 12.29
N SER A 341 15.42 -24.60 13.03
CA SER A 341 15.55 -24.86 14.47
C SER A 341 14.44 -24.18 15.28
N GLN A 342 13.87 -23.08 14.77
CA GLN A 342 12.80 -22.35 15.44
C GLN A 342 11.44 -23.08 15.37
N GLN A 343 11.36 -24.19 14.61
CA GLN A 343 10.19 -25.07 14.47
C GLN A 343 8.87 -24.30 14.32
N VAL A 344 8.90 -23.24 13.51
CA VAL A 344 7.76 -22.31 13.41
C VAL A 344 6.63 -22.94 12.58
N PHE A 345 6.98 -23.60 11.48
CA PHE A 345 6.07 -24.42 10.64
C PHE A 345 6.89 -25.21 9.60
N ASP A 346 6.28 -26.23 8.99
CA ASP A 346 6.90 -26.96 7.86
C ASP A 346 6.63 -26.24 6.53
N TYR A 347 7.59 -25.43 6.10
CA TYR A 347 7.51 -24.68 4.84
C TYR A 347 7.35 -25.58 3.61
N LYS A 348 8.03 -26.73 3.55
CA LYS A 348 7.90 -27.64 2.39
C LYS A 348 6.49 -28.21 2.32
N LYS A 349 5.94 -28.62 3.46
CA LYS A 349 4.56 -29.12 3.54
C LYS A 349 3.54 -28.05 3.15
N MET A 350 3.68 -26.83 3.66
CA MET A 350 2.79 -25.72 3.32
C MET A 350 2.87 -25.37 1.84
N ARG A 351 4.09 -25.18 1.30
CA ARG A 351 4.31 -24.89 -0.12
C ARG A 351 3.72 -25.97 -1.03
N ASN A 352 3.87 -27.24 -0.68
CA ASN A 352 3.33 -28.35 -1.49
C ASN A 352 1.80 -28.48 -1.40
N ALA A 353 1.18 -27.95 -0.34
CA ALA A 353 -0.27 -27.91 -0.19
C ALA A 353 -0.92 -26.76 -0.97
N LEU A 354 -0.13 -25.72 -1.31
CA LEU A 354 -0.58 -24.57 -2.07
C LEU A 354 -0.23 -24.73 -3.54
N ARG A 355 -1.15 -24.34 -4.43
CA ARG A 355 -0.90 -24.27 -5.87
C ARG A 355 -1.11 -22.82 -6.31
N VAL A 356 -0.15 -22.28 -7.06
CA VAL A 356 -0.38 -21.06 -7.83
C VAL A 356 -1.05 -21.51 -9.14
N PRO A 357 -2.29 -21.10 -9.44
CA PRO A 357 -2.93 -21.46 -10.69
C PRO A 357 -2.12 -20.94 -11.89
N ASP A 358 -1.87 -21.80 -12.88
CA ASP A 358 -1.05 -21.47 -14.08
C ASP A 358 -1.80 -20.56 -15.10
N LYS A 359 -3.12 -20.41 -14.95
CA LYS A 359 -3.98 -19.52 -15.76
C LYS A 359 -4.99 -18.84 -14.86
N GLU A 360 -5.06 -17.52 -14.96
CA GLU A 360 -5.94 -16.63 -14.20
C GLU A 360 -7.33 -16.55 -14.84
N ASP A 361 -8.10 -17.63 -14.73
CA ASP A 361 -9.57 -17.52 -14.74
C ASP A 361 -10.06 -17.71 -13.31
N SER A 362 -9.75 -16.72 -12.46
CA SER A 362 -10.33 -16.65 -11.13
C SER A 362 -11.80 -16.25 -11.27
N THR A 363 -12.69 -16.93 -10.56
CA THR A 363 -14.10 -16.54 -10.34
C THR A 363 -14.22 -15.03 -10.08
N ILE A 364 -13.25 -14.45 -9.37
CA ILE A 364 -13.18 -13.03 -9.06
C ILE A 364 -13.06 -12.13 -10.31
N LEU A 365 -12.24 -12.51 -11.30
CA LEU A 365 -12.10 -11.73 -12.55
C LEU A 365 -13.38 -11.75 -13.37
N ILE A 366 -13.99 -12.93 -13.48
CA ILE A 366 -15.28 -13.11 -14.16
C ILE A 366 -16.35 -12.25 -13.46
N ASN A 367 -16.41 -12.32 -12.13
CA ASN A 367 -17.36 -11.57 -11.31
C ASN A 367 -17.18 -10.06 -11.43
N LEU A 368 -15.93 -9.58 -11.45
CA LEU A 368 -15.61 -8.18 -11.68
C LEU A 368 -16.17 -7.69 -13.03
N LYS A 369 -15.95 -8.44 -14.11
CA LYS A 369 -16.46 -8.07 -15.43
C LYS A 369 -17.98 -8.09 -15.48
N LEU A 370 -18.62 -9.11 -14.90
CA LEU A 370 -20.08 -9.22 -14.84
C LEU A 370 -20.71 -8.08 -14.03
N ALA A 371 -20.13 -7.74 -12.88
CA ALA A 371 -20.57 -6.61 -12.06
C ALA A 371 -20.46 -5.28 -12.83
N GLN A 372 -19.33 -5.06 -13.51
CA GLN A 372 -19.12 -3.89 -14.34
C GLN A 372 -20.16 -3.81 -15.48
N ASP A 373 -20.34 -4.89 -16.25
CA ASP A 373 -21.27 -4.93 -17.39
C ASP A 373 -22.73 -4.78 -16.98
N ALA A 374 -23.08 -5.30 -15.79
CA ALA A 374 -24.38 -5.08 -15.21
C ALA A 374 -24.59 -3.61 -14.81
N GLY A 375 -23.53 -2.82 -14.62
CA GLY A 375 -23.60 -1.45 -14.13
C GLY A 375 -23.69 -1.35 -12.60
N VAL A 376 -23.15 -2.34 -11.88
CA VAL A 376 -22.86 -2.23 -10.45
C VAL A 376 -21.77 -1.18 -10.25
N LEU A 377 -21.81 -0.43 -9.14
CA LEU A 377 -20.81 0.59 -8.86
C LEU A 377 -19.49 -0.06 -8.40
N VAL A 378 -18.65 -0.41 -9.37
CA VAL A 378 -17.31 -0.96 -9.13
C VAL A 378 -16.34 0.14 -8.69
N VAL A 379 -15.58 -0.15 -7.65
CA VAL A 379 -14.58 0.74 -7.04
C VAL A 379 -13.26 0.00 -6.85
N THR A 380 -12.14 0.66 -7.15
CA THR A 380 -10.80 0.10 -6.97
C THR A 380 -10.40 0.13 -5.50
N GLY A 381 -9.91 -0.99 -4.97
CA GLY A 381 -9.32 -1.09 -3.64
C GLY A 381 -8.43 -2.31 -3.56
N THR A 382 -7.32 -2.20 -2.82
CA THR A 382 -6.25 -3.21 -2.85
C THR A 382 -6.30 -4.22 -1.72
N ASP A 383 -6.90 -3.84 -0.60
CA ASP A 383 -6.69 -4.47 0.71
C ASP A 383 -5.23 -4.39 1.18
N ALA A 384 -4.52 -3.31 0.80
CA ALA A 384 -3.10 -3.14 1.10
C ALA A 384 -2.85 -3.07 2.61
N GLY A 385 -1.76 -3.73 3.00
CA GLY A 385 -1.46 -4.08 4.38
C GLY A 385 -1.40 -5.60 4.58
N ASN A 386 -2.17 -6.37 3.81
CA ASN A 386 -2.09 -7.83 3.84
C ASN A 386 -0.74 -8.38 3.35
N ILE A 387 -0.43 -9.63 3.72
CA ILE A 387 0.82 -10.30 3.31
C ILE A 387 0.98 -10.24 1.78
N GLY A 388 2.01 -9.54 1.32
CA GLY A 388 2.37 -9.42 -0.09
C GLY A 388 1.58 -8.36 -0.87
N THR A 389 0.54 -7.76 -0.27
CA THR A 389 -0.17 -6.60 -0.83
C THR A 389 0.36 -5.35 -0.15
N HIS A 390 1.36 -4.74 -0.77
CA HIS A 390 2.09 -3.60 -0.23
C HIS A 390 1.31 -2.29 -0.38
N HIS A 391 1.44 -1.43 0.63
CA HIS A 391 0.92 -0.06 0.56
C HIS A 391 1.45 0.68 -0.66
N ALA A 392 0.55 1.39 -1.33
CA ALA A 392 0.76 2.16 -2.55
C ALA A 392 1.16 1.36 -3.80
N SER A 393 2.21 0.52 -3.77
CA SER A 393 2.73 -0.12 -4.99
C SER A 393 1.77 -1.15 -5.59
N SER A 394 1.10 -1.95 -4.75
CA SER A 394 0.14 -2.96 -5.23
C SER A 394 -1.12 -2.37 -5.86
N TYR A 395 -1.36 -1.06 -5.72
CA TYR A 395 -2.48 -0.39 -6.38
C TYR A 395 -2.37 -0.44 -7.90
N TYR A 396 -1.16 -0.27 -8.44
CA TYR A 396 -0.96 -0.30 -9.89
C TYR A 396 -1.25 -1.69 -10.46
N ASP A 397 -0.84 -2.76 -9.78
CA ASP A 397 -1.16 -4.12 -10.19
C ASP A 397 -2.67 -4.37 -10.14
N GLU A 398 -3.40 -3.83 -9.16
CA GLU A 398 -4.86 -3.95 -9.09
C GLU A 398 -5.52 -3.31 -10.33
N LEU A 399 -5.03 -2.15 -10.79
CA LEU A 399 -5.51 -1.54 -12.05
C LEU A 399 -5.23 -2.42 -13.28
N LEU A 400 -4.04 -3.06 -13.34
CA LEU A 400 -3.69 -3.96 -14.44
C LEU A 400 -4.55 -5.22 -14.43
N VAL A 401 -4.88 -5.75 -13.26
CA VAL A 401 -5.74 -6.92 -13.15
C VAL A 401 -7.21 -6.58 -13.45
N MET A 402 -7.68 -5.37 -13.11
CA MET A 402 -8.97 -4.87 -13.60
C MET A 402 -8.99 -4.79 -15.14
N LYS A 403 -7.89 -4.36 -15.77
CA LYS A 403 -7.74 -4.38 -17.23
C LYS A 403 -7.78 -5.80 -17.80
N GLN A 404 -7.11 -6.73 -17.13
CA GLN A 404 -7.11 -8.15 -17.49
C GLN A 404 -8.51 -8.77 -17.39
N ALA A 405 -9.32 -8.38 -16.40
CA ALA A 405 -10.73 -8.78 -16.29
C ALA A 405 -11.59 -8.26 -17.46
N GLY A 406 -11.07 -7.35 -18.29
CA GLY A 406 -11.74 -6.84 -19.49
C GLY A 406 -12.35 -5.45 -19.35
N LEU A 407 -12.04 -4.71 -18.26
CA LEU A 407 -12.46 -3.32 -18.14
C LEU A 407 -11.68 -2.43 -19.13
N SER A 408 -12.35 -1.44 -19.70
CA SER A 408 -11.70 -0.38 -20.47
C SER A 408 -10.92 0.58 -19.56
N ASN A 409 -9.94 1.31 -20.11
CA ASN A 409 -9.16 2.27 -19.33
C ASN A 409 -10.06 3.34 -18.70
N ALA A 410 -11.11 3.77 -19.41
CA ALA A 410 -12.09 4.72 -18.90
C ALA A 410 -12.87 4.17 -17.69
N GLU A 411 -13.23 2.89 -17.69
CA GLU A 411 -13.92 2.25 -16.56
C GLU A 411 -12.99 2.10 -15.35
N ILE A 412 -11.73 1.72 -15.56
CA ILE A 412 -10.72 1.62 -14.51
C ILE A 412 -10.47 3.00 -13.87
N ILE A 413 -10.23 4.03 -14.70
CA ILE A 413 -10.01 5.40 -14.21
C ILE A 413 -11.24 5.91 -13.44
N ARG A 414 -12.45 5.58 -13.91
CA ARG A 414 -13.70 5.94 -13.21
C ARG A 414 -13.82 5.21 -11.86
N ALA A 415 -13.51 3.92 -11.82
CA ALA A 415 -13.48 3.10 -10.61
C ALA A 415 -12.49 3.63 -9.55
N ALA A 416 -11.32 4.07 -10.01
CA ALA A 416 -10.24 4.65 -9.20
C ALA A 416 -10.48 6.10 -8.75
N THR A 417 -11.51 6.79 -9.27
CA THR A 417 -11.75 8.22 -8.99
C THR A 417 -13.20 8.48 -8.55
N ILE A 418 -14.08 8.85 -9.47
CA ILE A 418 -15.43 9.32 -9.15
C ILE A 418 -16.32 8.23 -8.58
N ASN A 419 -16.15 6.96 -8.97
CA ASN A 419 -16.92 5.87 -8.37
C ASN A 419 -16.53 5.67 -6.90
N ALA A 420 -15.24 5.74 -6.57
CA ALA A 420 -14.79 5.67 -5.19
C ALA A 420 -15.40 6.82 -4.36
N ALA A 421 -15.33 8.05 -4.86
CA ALA A 421 -15.94 9.19 -4.18
C ALA A 421 -17.47 9.01 -3.98
N LYS A 422 -18.20 8.53 -5.00
CA LYS A 422 -19.65 8.27 -4.90
C LYS A 422 -19.98 7.12 -3.94
N GLY A 423 -19.23 6.01 -4.05
CA GLY A 423 -19.45 4.82 -3.24
C GLY A 423 -19.37 5.13 -1.75
N PHE A 424 -18.49 6.05 -1.37
CA PHE A 424 -18.29 6.48 0.01
C PHE A 424 -18.95 7.83 0.36
N GLY A 425 -19.78 8.39 -0.53
CA GLY A 425 -20.55 9.62 -0.27
C GLY A 425 -19.69 10.88 -0.10
N LYS A 426 -18.53 10.92 -0.77
CA LYS A 426 -17.56 12.03 -0.75
C LYS A 426 -17.47 12.76 -2.10
N ASP A 427 -18.31 12.42 -3.07
CA ASP A 427 -18.30 12.98 -4.43
C ASP A 427 -18.68 14.46 -4.52
N LYS A 428 -19.26 15.04 -3.46
CA LYS A 428 -19.43 16.49 -3.35
C LYS A 428 -18.10 17.23 -3.37
N ASP A 429 -17.05 16.65 -2.79
CA ASP A 429 -15.76 17.30 -2.61
C ASP A 429 -14.64 16.65 -3.46
N TYR A 430 -14.76 15.39 -3.85
CA TYR A 430 -13.68 14.61 -4.48
C TYR A 430 -14.09 13.89 -5.77
N GLY A 431 -13.11 13.31 -6.46
CA GLY A 431 -13.30 12.31 -7.51
C GLY A 431 -13.52 12.84 -8.93
N SER A 432 -13.67 14.15 -9.14
CA SER A 432 -13.76 14.76 -10.48
C SER A 432 -13.22 16.20 -10.49
N ILE A 433 -12.95 16.72 -11.69
CA ILE A 433 -12.54 18.11 -11.89
C ILE A 433 -13.80 18.95 -12.10
N GLU A 434 -14.28 19.56 -11.02
CA GLU A 434 -15.49 20.40 -11.05
C GLU A 434 -15.31 21.61 -10.12
N LYS A 435 -15.95 22.73 -10.44
CA LYS A 435 -15.93 23.92 -9.59
C LYS A 435 -16.43 23.61 -8.18
N GLY A 436 -15.70 24.05 -7.17
CA GLY A 436 -16.00 23.87 -5.76
C GLY A 436 -15.34 22.64 -5.14
N LYS A 437 -14.92 21.65 -5.94
CA LYS A 437 -14.26 20.44 -5.43
C LYS A 437 -12.82 20.72 -4.99
N ILE A 438 -12.30 19.84 -4.14
CA ILE A 438 -10.91 19.88 -3.68
C ILE A 438 -9.99 19.59 -4.86
N ALA A 439 -8.91 20.37 -4.96
CA ALA A 439 -7.92 20.24 -6.00
C ALA A 439 -6.95 19.10 -5.66
N ASP A 440 -7.44 17.88 -5.86
CA ASP A 440 -6.67 16.63 -5.88
C ASP A 440 -6.55 16.18 -7.34
N LEU A 441 -5.42 16.46 -7.98
CA LEU A 441 -5.20 16.31 -9.41
C LEU A 441 -3.84 15.70 -9.73
N LEU A 442 -3.76 14.99 -10.85
CA LEU A 442 -2.54 14.38 -11.38
C LEU A 442 -2.25 14.95 -12.76
N LEU A 443 -1.07 15.56 -12.94
CA LEU A 443 -0.61 16.03 -14.24
C LEU A 443 0.28 14.95 -14.88
N LEU A 444 -0.13 14.48 -16.05
CA LEU A 444 0.41 13.35 -16.77
C LEU A 444 1.01 13.79 -18.12
N ASP A 445 2.06 13.11 -18.57
CA ASP A 445 2.70 13.43 -19.84
C ASP A 445 1.95 12.88 -21.07
N LYS A 446 1.07 11.90 -20.87
CA LYS A 446 0.34 11.20 -21.94
C LYS A 446 -1.09 10.86 -21.51
N ASP A 447 -1.92 10.46 -22.47
CA ASP A 447 -3.33 10.13 -22.26
C ASP A 447 -3.50 8.76 -21.57
N PRO A 448 -3.97 8.71 -20.30
CA PRO A 448 -4.21 7.44 -19.63
C PRO A 448 -5.43 6.68 -20.21
N LEU A 449 -6.31 7.34 -20.97
CA LEU A 449 -7.43 6.68 -21.66
C LEU A 449 -6.93 5.80 -22.82
N GLN A 450 -5.77 6.13 -23.40
CA GLN A 450 -5.15 5.32 -24.46
C GLN A 450 -4.22 4.25 -23.89
N ASP A 451 -3.48 4.58 -22.83
CA ASP A 451 -2.51 3.68 -22.21
C ASP A 451 -2.59 3.78 -20.68
N ILE A 452 -3.11 2.74 -20.04
CA ILE A 452 -3.27 2.71 -18.58
C ILE A 452 -1.92 2.69 -17.85
N THR A 453 -0.83 2.29 -18.53
CA THR A 453 0.49 2.17 -17.91
C THR A 453 1.09 3.52 -17.53
N ILE A 454 0.56 4.62 -18.07
CA ILE A 454 0.90 5.99 -17.70
C ILE A 454 0.66 6.26 -16.20
N LEU A 455 -0.28 5.53 -15.56
CA LEU A 455 -0.54 5.65 -14.12
C LEU A 455 0.59 5.13 -13.23
N SER A 456 1.59 4.43 -13.78
CA SER A 456 2.83 4.09 -13.05
C SER A 456 3.91 5.17 -13.10
N GLN A 457 3.72 6.22 -13.91
CA GLN A 457 4.71 7.24 -14.26
C GLN A 457 4.26 8.65 -13.85
N ILE A 458 3.68 8.76 -12.66
CA ILE A 458 3.14 10.02 -12.14
C ILE A 458 4.28 10.83 -11.52
N ASN A 459 4.53 12.02 -12.07
CA ASN A 459 5.59 12.90 -11.58
C ASN A 459 5.03 14.08 -10.78
N THR A 460 3.94 14.70 -11.25
CA THR A 460 3.38 15.91 -10.64
C THR A 460 2.02 15.62 -10.03
N ILE A 461 1.93 15.83 -8.72
CA ILE A 461 0.71 15.68 -7.92
C ILE A 461 0.31 17.05 -7.41
N ILE A 462 -0.98 17.36 -7.48
CA ILE A 462 -1.57 18.51 -6.79
C ILE A 462 -2.50 17.91 -5.76
N HIS A 463 -2.17 18.06 -4.47
CA HIS A 463 -2.98 17.53 -3.39
C HIS A 463 -3.44 18.66 -2.48
N ARG A 464 -4.76 18.79 -2.30
CA ARG A 464 -5.40 19.92 -1.61
C ARG A 464 -4.87 21.27 -2.12
N GLY A 465 -4.71 21.36 -3.44
CA GLY A 465 -4.16 22.51 -4.18
C GLY A 465 -2.69 22.83 -3.91
N SER A 466 -1.93 21.92 -3.31
CA SER A 466 -0.48 22.08 -3.16
C SER A 466 0.25 21.22 -4.19
N LEU A 467 1.14 21.85 -4.95
CA LEU A 467 1.93 21.21 -5.99
C LEU A 467 3.11 20.43 -5.38
N MET A 468 3.28 19.17 -5.79
CA MET A 468 4.30 18.26 -5.30
C MET A 468 4.89 17.47 -6.45
N GLN A 469 6.18 17.14 -6.35
CA GLN A 469 6.80 16.14 -7.21
C GLN A 469 6.91 14.80 -6.48
N ALA A 470 6.61 13.70 -7.16
CA ALA A 470 6.65 12.35 -6.57
C ALA A 470 8.01 12.05 -5.90
N GLN A 471 9.11 12.50 -6.50
CA GLN A 471 10.46 12.30 -5.98
C GLN A 471 10.75 13.09 -4.70
N GLN A 472 9.98 14.14 -4.39
CA GLN A 472 10.12 14.91 -3.15
C GLN A 472 9.43 14.22 -1.97
N LEU A 473 8.47 13.33 -2.24
CA LEU A 473 7.68 12.62 -1.22
C LEU A 473 8.41 11.40 -0.67
N LEU A 474 9.29 10.78 -1.47
CA LEU A 474 10.02 9.59 -1.08
C LEU A 474 11.45 9.93 -0.72
N PRO A 475 11.84 9.84 0.56
CA PRO A 475 13.21 10.10 0.94
C PRO A 475 14.12 9.00 0.36
N VAL A 476 15.18 9.41 -0.34
CA VAL A 476 16.25 8.52 -0.74
C VAL A 476 17.34 8.59 0.32
N THR A 477 17.27 7.71 1.31
CA THR A 477 18.30 7.61 2.35
C THR A 477 19.36 6.58 1.96
N PRO A 478 20.58 6.69 2.52
CA PRO A 478 21.60 5.65 2.35
C PRO A 478 21.12 4.25 2.69
N GLU A 479 20.35 4.13 3.78
CA GLU A 479 19.74 2.86 4.20
C GLU A 479 18.74 2.31 3.17
N ILE A 480 17.87 3.17 2.62
CA ILE A 480 16.91 2.76 1.60
C ILE A 480 17.62 2.25 0.35
N LEU A 481 18.68 2.91 -0.10
CA LEU A 481 19.47 2.47 -1.26
C LEU A 481 20.12 1.09 -1.02
N ALA A 482 20.72 0.89 0.16
CA ALA A 482 21.30 -0.39 0.55
C ALA A 482 20.25 -1.51 0.67
N GLN A 483 19.04 -1.19 1.15
CA GLN A 483 17.94 -2.14 1.21
C GLN A 483 17.36 -2.48 -0.18
N GLN A 484 17.17 -1.48 -1.04
CA GLN A 484 16.64 -1.68 -2.39
C GLN A 484 17.55 -2.59 -3.23
N GLN A 485 18.87 -2.36 -3.20
CA GLN A 485 19.80 -3.23 -3.93
C GLN A 485 19.79 -4.65 -3.36
N LEU A 486 19.72 -4.82 -2.04
CA LEU A 486 19.64 -6.14 -1.39
C LEU A 486 18.37 -6.89 -1.82
N ASN A 487 17.23 -6.22 -1.83
CA ASN A 487 15.98 -6.84 -2.26
C ASN A 487 16.05 -7.27 -3.72
N ALA A 488 16.57 -6.41 -4.59
CA ALA A 488 16.70 -6.73 -6.00
C ALA A 488 17.74 -7.84 -6.25
N TYR A 489 18.79 -7.91 -5.44
CA TYR A 489 19.75 -9.02 -5.41
C TYR A 489 19.05 -10.33 -5.03
N ASN A 490 18.28 -10.34 -3.94
CA ASN A 490 17.51 -11.50 -3.49
C ASN A 490 16.39 -11.89 -4.47
N ALA A 491 15.87 -10.94 -5.23
CA ALA A 491 14.90 -11.17 -6.30
C ALA A 491 15.57 -11.57 -7.63
N ARG A 492 16.91 -11.47 -7.75
CA ARG A 492 17.68 -11.67 -8.98
C ARG A 492 17.23 -10.75 -10.13
N ASN A 493 16.74 -9.57 -9.80
CA ASN A 493 16.30 -8.57 -10.78
C ASN A 493 17.46 -7.60 -11.09
N ILE A 494 18.14 -7.79 -12.23
CA ILE A 494 19.34 -7.02 -12.55
C ILE A 494 19.07 -5.52 -12.73
N ASP A 495 17.94 -5.15 -13.31
CA ASP A 495 17.63 -3.73 -13.54
C ASP A 495 17.33 -3.01 -12.24
N ALA A 496 16.52 -3.62 -11.36
CA ALA A 496 16.27 -3.10 -10.02
C ALA A 496 17.53 -3.13 -9.14
N PHE A 497 18.42 -4.12 -9.33
CA PHE A 497 19.66 -4.24 -8.58
C PHE A 497 20.61 -3.08 -8.89
N LEU A 498 20.71 -2.70 -10.16
CA LEU A 498 21.60 -1.63 -10.60
C LEU A 498 21.03 -0.23 -10.36
N GLU A 499 19.71 -0.10 -10.17
CA GLU A 499 19.06 1.21 -10.02
C GLU A 499 19.60 2.06 -8.85
N PRO A 500 19.84 1.53 -7.64
CA PRO A 500 20.43 2.30 -6.53
C PRO A 500 21.87 2.77 -6.78
N TYR A 501 22.58 2.18 -7.74
CA TYR A 501 23.98 2.48 -8.01
C TYR A 501 24.16 3.67 -8.96
N SER A 502 25.26 4.39 -8.80
CA SER A 502 25.69 5.42 -9.76
C SER A 502 26.24 4.76 -11.03
N ASP A 503 26.20 5.44 -12.16
CA ASP A 503 26.70 4.89 -13.43
C ASP A 503 28.22 4.62 -13.38
N SER A 504 28.94 5.41 -12.57
CA SER A 504 30.38 5.31 -12.33
C SER A 504 30.76 4.55 -11.05
N VAL A 505 29.88 3.71 -10.52
CA VAL A 505 30.11 2.94 -9.29
C VAL A 505 31.45 2.19 -9.30
N ARG A 506 32.13 2.12 -8.15
CA ARG A 506 33.40 1.39 -7.97
C ARG A 506 33.28 0.36 -6.86
N ILE A 507 33.71 -0.87 -7.13
CA ILE A 507 33.73 -1.97 -6.16
C ILE A 507 35.18 -2.28 -5.81
N TYR A 508 35.45 -2.43 -4.52
CA TYR A 508 36.75 -2.71 -3.96
C TYR A 508 36.72 -3.93 -3.04
N GLY A 509 37.81 -4.70 -3.03
CA GLY A 509 38.19 -5.51 -1.88
C GLY A 509 38.84 -4.61 -0.85
N PHE A 510 38.41 -4.70 0.40
CA PHE A 510 38.93 -3.85 1.46
C PHE A 510 40.46 -4.09 1.66
N PRO A 511 41.25 -3.03 1.92
CA PRO A 511 40.83 -1.64 2.03
C PRO A 511 40.60 -0.94 0.68
N ASN A 512 41.38 -1.22 -0.37
CA ASN A 512 41.33 -0.42 -1.62
C ASN A 512 41.69 -1.20 -2.90
N THR A 513 41.61 -2.53 -2.90
CA THR A 513 41.93 -3.35 -4.09
C THR A 513 40.80 -3.21 -5.12
N PRO A 514 41.02 -2.62 -6.31
CA PRO A 514 39.94 -2.48 -7.30
C PRO A 514 39.46 -3.85 -7.79
N VAL A 515 38.14 -4.06 -7.76
CA VAL A 515 37.49 -5.30 -8.24
C VAL A 515 36.76 -5.03 -9.54
N LEU A 516 35.93 -3.98 -9.57
CA LEU A 516 35.07 -3.68 -10.70
C LEU A 516 34.73 -2.18 -10.74
N GLN A 517 34.54 -1.64 -11.95
CA GLN A 517 34.10 -0.26 -12.14
C GLN A 517 33.02 -0.15 -13.22
N GLY A 518 32.01 0.65 -12.92
CA GLY A 518 30.93 1.01 -13.83
C GLY A 518 29.73 0.06 -13.75
N LYS A 519 28.54 0.63 -13.94
CA LYS A 519 27.27 -0.10 -13.89
C LYS A 519 27.16 -1.19 -14.97
N GLU A 520 27.72 -0.96 -16.15
CA GLU A 520 27.77 -1.96 -17.23
C GLU A 520 28.62 -3.19 -16.90
N ALA A 521 29.76 -2.99 -16.23
CA ALA A 521 30.57 -4.12 -15.76
C ALA A 521 29.82 -4.91 -14.68
N MET A 522 29.14 -4.21 -13.75
CA MET A 522 28.29 -4.87 -12.75
C MET A 522 27.20 -5.70 -13.42
N ARG A 523 26.50 -5.13 -14.40
CA ARG A 523 25.46 -5.83 -15.18
C ARG A 523 25.97 -7.16 -15.71
N LYS A 524 27.10 -7.13 -16.42
CA LYS A 524 27.70 -8.34 -17.00
C LYS A 524 28.04 -9.40 -15.95
N GLN A 525 28.63 -9.00 -14.82
CA GLN A 525 29.03 -9.93 -13.76
C GLN A 525 27.81 -10.53 -13.03
N TYR A 526 26.88 -9.69 -12.60
CA TYR A 526 25.75 -10.11 -11.75
C TYR A 526 24.65 -10.81 -12.54
N SER A 527 24.39 -10.45 -13.81
CA SER A 527 23.44 -11.19 -14.66
C SER A 527 23.81 -12.67 -14.76
N GLY A 528 25.07 -12.97 -15.06
CA GLY A 528 25.52 -14.36 -15.15
C GLY A 528 25.44 -15.11 -13.81
N MET A 529 25.63 -14.42 -12.69
CA MET A 529 25.46 -15.03 -11.36
C MET A 529 23.99 -15.32 -11.05
N PHE A 530 23.10 -14.37 -11.32
CA PHE A 530 21.66 -14.51 -11.11
C PHE A 530 21.05 -15.64 -11.95
N GLU A 531 21.54 -15.85 -13.17
CA GLU A 531 21.12 -16.97 -14.02
C GLU A 531 21.55 -18.35 -13.47
N ARG A 532 22.75 -18.43 -12.88
CA ARG A 532 23.32 -19.69 -12.37
C ARG A 532 22.84 -20.06 -10.97
N THR A 533 22.59 -19.08 -10.10
CA THR A 533 22.31 -19.29 -8.68
C THR A 533 20.86 -18.92 -8.35
N LYS A 534 19.94 -19.85 -8.67
CA LYS A 534 18.48 -19.59 -8.63
C LYS A 534 17.89 -19.41 -7.22
N ASP A 535 18.60 -19.86 -6.19
CA ASP A 535 18.14 -19.82 -4.79
C ASP A 535 19.03 -18.93 -3.90
N LEU A 536 19.82 -18.07 -4.53
CA LEU A 536 20.63 -17.06 -3.89
C LEU A 536 19.81 -16.23 -2.90
N HIS A 537 20.32 -16.06 -1.68
CA HIS A 537 19.71 -15.18 -0.68
C HIS A 537 20.76 -14.58 0.24
N CYS A 538 20.70 -13.27 0.43
CA CYS A 538 21.49 -12.50 1.34
C CYS A 538 20.60 -11.96 2.47
N GLN A 539 20.99 -12.25 3.70
CA GLN A 539 20.38 -11.71 4.90
C GLN A 539 21.32 -10.70 5.56
N VAL A 540 20.80 -9.53 5.92
CA VAL A 540 21.52 -8.56 6.75
C VAL A 540 21.43 -9.00 8.20
N VAL A 541 22.57 -9.37 8.78
CA VAL A 541 22.72 -9.75 10.19
C VAL A 541 22.71 -8.50 11.08
N ASN A 542 23.40 -7.45 10.64
CA ASN A 542 23.42 -6.16 11.32
C ASN A 542 23.70 -5.04 10.30
N ARG A 543 23.07 -3.88 10.50
CA ARG A 543 23.29 -2.68 9.69
C ARG A 543 23.69 -1.51 10.58
N ILE A 544 24.71 -0.77 10.16
CA ILE A 544 25.09 0.51 10.75
C ILE A 544 24.95 1.57 9.66
N VAL A 545 24.25 2.65 9.99
CA VAL A 545 24.09 3.82 9.10
C VAL A 545 24.76 5.02 9.77
N GLN A 546 25.72 5.63 9.09
CA GLN A 546 26.44 6.81 9.58
C GLN A 546 26.64 7.80 8.44
N GLY A 547 25.87 8.90 8.44
CA GLY A 547 25.87 9.86 7.34
C GLY A 547 25.58 9.17 6.01
N ASP A 548 26.45 9.37 5.03
CA ASP A 548 26.35 8.78 3.69
C ASP A 548 26.97 7.38 3.58
N THR A 549 27.18 6.68 4.69
CA THR A 549 27.77 5.34 4.71
C THR A 549 26.83 4.32 5.36
N VAL A 550 26.67 3.17 4.71
CA VAL A 550 25.99 2.00 5.26
C VAL A 550 26.98 0.85 5.36
N ILE A 551 27.02 0.18 6.51
CA ILE A 551 27.84 -1.00 6.75
C ILE A 551 26.90 -2.15 7.07
N ASP A 552 26.83 -3.12 6.16
CA ASP A 552 26.06 -4.33 6.33
C ASP A 552 26.97 -5.50 6.66
N HIS A 553 26.65 -6.20 7.75
CA HIS A 553 27.14 -7.55 7.98
C HIS A 553 26.16 -8.52 7.31
N GLU A 554 26.60 -9.13 6.23
CA GLU A 554 25.78 -9.93 5.34
C GLU A 554 26.04 -11.43 5.51
N SER A 555 24.99 -12.22 5.31
CA SER A 555 25.00 -13.68 5.34
C SER A 555 24.38 -14.20 4.07
N VAL A 556 25.20 -14.71 3.15
CA VAL A 556 24.79 -15.16 1.82
C VAL A 556 24.71 -16.68 1.76
N THR A 557 23.61 -17.20 1.19
CA THR A 557 23.31 -18.63 1.06
C THR A 557 22.86 -18.98 -0.36
N TRP A 558 23.10 -20.22 -0.79
CA TRP A 558 22.62 -20.81 -2.05
C TRP A 558 22.67 -22.35 -2.01
N LEU A 559 22.09 -23.03 -3.00
CA LEU A 559 21.87 -24.48 -3.02
C LEU A 559 23.24 -25.12 -3.23
N GLY A 560 23.77 -25.71 -2.16
CA GLY A 560 25.11 -26.29 -2.12
C GLY A 560 26.08 -25.59 -1.17
N SER A 561 25.74 -24.42 -0.60
CA SER A 561 26.53 -23.83 0.49
C SER A 561 26.38 -24.69 1.75
N LYS A 562 27.48 -25.28 2.26
CA LYS A 562 27.47 -26.02 3.53
C LYS A 562 27.23 -25.10 4.73
N GLU A 563 27.79 -23.90 4.67
CA GLU A 563 27.64 -22.83 5.65
C GLU A 563 27.40 -21.50 4.91
N PRO A 564 26.66 -20.54 5.50
CA PRO A 564 26.50 -19.22 4.92
C PRO A 564 27.85 -18.49 4.78
N MET A 565 28.08 -17.86 3.63
CA MET A 565 29.20 -16.94 3.46
C MET A 565 28.90 -15.68 4.26
N LYS A 566 29.81 -15.27 5.15
CA LYS A 566 29.73 -14.00 5.85
C LYS A 566 30.57 -12.96 5.11
N ALA A 567 30.05 -11.75 4.97
CA ALA A 567 30.79 -10.64 4.41
C ALA A 567 30.40 -9.34 5.13
N ILE A 568 31.29 -8.35 5.11
CA ILE A 568 30.93 -6.97 5.43
C ILE A 568 30.94 -6.18 4.13
N ALA A 569 29.80 -5.58 3.80
CA ALA A 569 29.64 -4.68 2.66
C ALA A 569 29.54 -3.24 3.18
N ILE A 570 30.46 -2.38 2.74
CA ILE A 570 30.46 -0.95 3.07
C ILE A 570 30.04 -0.17 1.83
N TYR A 571 28.83 0.39 1.87
CA TYR A 571 28.27 1.22 0.81
C TYR A 571 28.52 2.70 1.13
N LYS A 572 29.14 3.43 0.19
CA LYS A 572 29.25 4.90 0.27
C LYS A 572 28.36 5.55 -0.77
N ILE A 573 27.51 6.46 -0.30
CA ILE A 573 26.50 7.14 -1.10
C ILE A 573 27.03 8.52 -1.51
N LYS A 574 26.82 8.89 -2.77
CA LYS A 574 27.09 10.24 -3.30
C LYS A 574 25.95 10.61 -4.24
N ASN A 575 25.41 11.83 -4.09
CA ASN A 575 24.32 12.35 -4.94
C ASN A 575 23.10 11.40 -5.03
N GLY A 576 22.71 10.80 -3.90
CA GLY A 576 21.55 9.91 -3.83
C GLY A 576 21.72 8.57 -4.55
N LYS A 577 22.95 8.15 -4.83
CA LYS A 577 23.27 6.83 -5.42
C LYS A 577 24.46 6.18 -4.72
N ILE A 578 24.51 4.85 -4.73
CA ILE A 578 25.67 4.08 -4.24
C ILE A 578 26.83 4.29 -5.23
N ALA A 579 27.90 4.93 -4.75
CA ALA A 579 29.04 5.31 -5.57
C ALA A 579 30.24 4.38 -5.36
N GLU A 580 30.43 3.87 -4.15
CA GLU A 580 31.53 2.95 -3.83
C GLU A 580 31.01 1.81 -2.95
N VAL A 581 31.50 0.59 -3.19
CA VAL A 581 31.26 -0.57 -2.35
C VAL A 581 32.58 -1.20 -1.96
N TYR A 582 32.76 -1.53 -0.68
CA TYR A 582 33.92 -2.27 -0.19
C TYR A 582 33.47 -3.57 0.44
N PHE A 583 34.05 -4.68 0.00
CA PHE A 583 33.80 -6.00 0.58
C PHE A 583 34.96 -6.43 1.47
N ILE A 584 34.62 -6.93 2.67
CA ILE A 584 35.49 -7.68 3.57
C ILE A 584 34.89 -9.09 3.62
N GLN A 585 35.66 -10.10 3.18
CA GLN A 585 35.24 -11.51 3.19
C GLN A 585 36.07 -12.30 4.19
#